data_AF-A0A3M2E553-F1
#
_entry.id   AF-A0A3M2E553-F1
#
_cell.length_a   1.000
_cell.length_b   1.000
_cell.length_c   1.000
_cell.angle_alpha   90.00
_cell.angle_beta   90.00
_cell.angle_gamma   90.00
#
_symmetry.space_group_name_H-M   'P 1'
#
loop_
_entity.id
_entity.type
_entity.pdbx_description
1 polymer ?
#
loop_
_entity_poly.entity_id
_entity_poly.type
_entity_poly.pdbx_seq_one_letter_code
_entity_poly.pdbx_strand_id
1 'polypeptide(L)'
;MRRFRLIWSAGLLALAAGLAHAPAAAQIRSGSDRALPVRSALVDGWEEAPGQRLLGFAVSLAPGWKTYWRAPGELGIPPGFDWSDSDNVADVEVLWPVPRVFRSGESRYAGYAGRALLPLRVRARDPARPMHLRLTASFGVCEDICIPAEARLDAVLPPGAPRGADAEAIAAALARLPVPAREAGLRAIECRLSPAGPDAFELEAVLHFDGPPEAVEMAAIEAPVPDLWIAAPEIQRGPGLVRLRARLDYLGTGPLALDRDSLRFTLIGPGRAIEQRGCRLPG
;
A
#
# COMPACT_ATOMS: atom_id res chain seq x y z
N MET A 1 -2.19 -86.38 39.89
CA MET A 1 -3.41 -85.91 39.18
C MET A 1 -3.78 -84.53 39.70
N ARG A 2 -4.24 -83.61 38.80
CA ARG A 2 -4.66 -82.19 39.00
C ARG A 2 -3.49 -81.19 39.08
N ARG A 3 -3.08 -80.52 37.98
CA ARG A 3 -3.68 -79.46 37.12
C ARG A 3 -3.58 -78.03 37.70
N PHE A 4 -2.73 -77.23 37.03
CA PHE A 4 -2.99 -75.88 36.47
C PHE A 4 -3.28 -74.69 37.42
N ARG A 5 -2.45 -73.64 37.39
CA ARG A 5 -2.65 -72.38 36.62
C ARG A 5 -1.54 -71.36 36.92
N LEU A 6 -0.70 -71.06 35.92
CA LEU A 6 0.11 -69.84 35.87
C LEU A 6 -0.81 -68.67 35.49
N ILE A 7 -0.81 -67.60 36.27
CA ILE A 7 -1.46 -66.33 35.94
C ILE A 7 -0.35 -65.39 35.47
N TRP A 8 -0.36 -65.07 34.17
CA TRP A 8 0.47 -64.04 33.57
C TRP A 8 -0.27 -62.70 33.71
N SER A 9 0.26 -61.80 34.54
CA SER A 9 -0.21 -60.42 34.63
C SER A 9 0.49 -59.59 33.54
N ALA A 10 -0.18 -59.39 32.41
CA ALA A 10 0.29 -58.49 31.36
C ALA A 10 0.15 -57.03 31.83
N GLY A 11 1.27 -56.32 31.92
CA GLY A 11 1.31 -54.89 32.19
C GLY A 11 0.88 -54.09 30.97
N LEU A 12 -0.09 -53.18 31.14
CA LEU A 12 -0.36 -52.10 30.20
C LEU A 12 0.39 -50.84 30.67
N LEU A 13 1.53 -50.56 30.04
CA LEU A 13 2.10 -49.20 30.03
C LEU A 13 1.31 -48.37 29.01
N ALA A 14 0.53 -47.40 29.49
CA ALA A 14 -0.11 -46.41 28.64
C ALA A 14 0.94 -45.40 28.15
N LEU A 15 1.33 -45.50 26.87
CA LEU A 15 2.11 -44.47 26.18
C LEU A 15 1.19 -43.28 25.91
N ALA A 16 1.33 -42.21 26.71
CA ALA A 16 0.71 -40.92 26.42
C ALA A 16 1.48 -40.24 25.28
N ALA A 17 1.00 -40.38 24.05
CA ALA A 17 1.50 -39.63 22.90
C ALA A 17 1.08 -38.16 23.04
N GLY A 18 2.02 -37.30 23.46
CA GLY A 18 1.85 -35.86 23.45
C GLY A 18 1.70 -35.36 22.00
N LEU A 19 0.49 -34.97 21.62
CA LEU A 19 0.21 -34.25 20.39
C LEU A 19 0.80 -32.84 20.50
N ALA A 20 2.04 -32.68 20.06
CA ALA A 20 2.62 -31.37 19.81
C ALA A 20 1.75 -30.65 18.77
N HIS A 21 0.97 -29.66 19.22
CA HIS A 21 0.23 -28.76 18.34
C HIS A 21 1.27 -27.87 17.64
N ALA A 22 1.69 -28.26 16.44
CA ALA A 22 2.50 -27.40 15.60
C ALA A 22 1.68 -26.12 15.30
N PRO A 23 2.26 -24.92 15.48
CA PRO A 23 1.58 -23.69 15.13
C PRO A 23 1.24 -23.73 13.63
N ALA A 24 -0.02 -23.47 13.31
CA ALA A 24 -0.46 -23.39 11.92
C ALA A 24 0.26 -22.22 11.25
N ALA A 25 1.09 -22.52 10.25
CA ALA A 25 1.70 -21.51 9.41
C ALA A 25 0.64 -20.88 8.49
N ALA A 26 0.84 -19.61 8.12
CA ALA A 26 0.01 -18.97 7.10
C ALA A 26 0.12 -19.74 5.78
N GLN A 27 -1.03 -20.07 5.18
CA GLN A 27 -1.07 -20.61 3.83
C GLN A 27 -1.34 -19.46 2.87
N ILE A 28 -0.36 -19.18 2.01
CA ILE A 28 -0.40 -18.09 1.03
C ILE A 28 -0.40 -18.72 -0.37
N ARG A 29 -1.39 -18.37 -1.19
CA ARG A 29 -1.42 -18.75 -2.60
C ARG A 29 -0.96 -17.60 -3.47
N SER A 30 0.03 -17.85 -4.33
CA SER A 30 0.46 -16.91 -5.38
C SER A 30 -0.38 -17.11 -6.64
N GLY A 31 -0.82 -16.01 -7.23
CA GLY A 31 -1.50 -15.96 -8.52
C GLY A 31 -0.58 -15.33 -9.56
N SER A 32 -0.43 -15.99 -10.71
CA SER A 32 0.25 -15.43 -11.88
C SER A 32 -0.76 -15.24 -13.00
N ASP A 33 -0.83 -14.05 -13.58
CA ASP A 33 -1.40 -13.89 -14.91
C ASP A 33 -0.41 -14.50 -15.92
N ARG A 34 -0.75 -15.64 -16.52
CA ARG A 34 0.17 -16.40 -17.38
C ARG A 34 0.60 -15.63 -18.64
N ALA A 35 -0.10 -14.55 -18.99
CA ALA A 35 0.17 -13.79 -20.20
C ALA A 35 1.15 -12.61 -20.00
N LEU A 36 1.42 -12.20 -18.77
CA LEU A 36 2.26 -11.03 -18.48
C LEU A 36 3.53 -11.43 -17.72
N PRO A 37 4.67 -10.74 -17.94
CA PRO A 37 5.93 -11.04 -17.26
C PRO A 37 5.96 -10.46 -15.84
N VAL A 38 4.89 -10.72 -15.08
CA VAL A 38 4.66 -10.25 -13.72
C VAL A 38 4.18 -11.41 -12.84
N ARG A 39 4.64 -11.46 -11.59
CA ARG A 39 4.15 -12.41 -10.59
C ARG A 39 3.71 -11.66 -9.34
N SER A 40 2.52 -12.00 -8.83
CA SER A 40 1.96 -11.37 -7.65
C SER A 40 1.77 -12.38 -6.52
N ALA A 41 2.02 -11.94 -5.29
CA ALA A 41 1.83 -12.75 -4.11
C ALA A 41 1.51 -11.89 -2.90
N LEU A 42 0.73 -12.44 -1.97
CA LEU A 42 0.76 -11.99 -0.58
C LEU A 42 2.02 -12.59 0.06
N VAL A 43 2.66 -11.90 1.00
CA VAL A 43 3.81 -12.40 1.75
C VAL A 43 3.61 -12.13 3.25
N ASP A 44 4.01 -13.08 4.09
CA ASP A 44 3.74 -13.01 5.53
C ASP A 44 4.78 -12.15 6.25
N GLY A 45 4.31 -11.33 7.19
CA GLY A 45 5.13 -10.47 8.03
C GLY A 45 5.07 -10.90 9.49
N TRP A 46 4.40 -10.13 10.34
CA TRP A 46 4.32 -10.43 11.77
C TRP A 46 3.03 -9.89 12.37
N GLU A 47 2.76 -10.25 13.62
CA GLU A 47 1.70 -9.66 14.41
C GLU A 47 2.22 -8.43 15.17
N GLU A 48 1.68 -7.24 14.88
CA GLU A 48 2.04 -6.00 15.58
C GLU A 48 1.36 -5.92 16.96
N ALA A 49 0.14 -6.44 17.06
CA ALA A 49 -0.67 -6.56 18.26
C ALA A 49 -1.76 -7.62 18.05
N PRO A 50 -2.44 -8.12 19.08
CA PRO A 50 -3.53 -9.09 18.92
C PRO A 50 -4.57 -8.62 17.89
N GLY A 51 -4.75 -9.42 16.82
CA GLY A 51 -5.65 -9.10 15.72
C GLY A 51 -5.16 -8.03 14.74
N GLN A 52 -3.90 -7.59 14.83
CA GLN A 52 -3.26 -6.67 13.88
C GLN A 52 -2.05 -7.34 13.24
N ARG A 53 -2.13 -7.58 11.93
CA ARG A 53 -1.12 -8.30 11.15
C ARG A 53 -0.51 -7.41 10.10
N LEU A 54 0.82 -7.48 10.00
CA LEU A 54 1.60 -6.93 8.92
C LEU A 54 1.89 -8.03 7.89
N LEU A 55 1.51 -7.76 6.64
CA LEU A 55 1.77 -8.57 5.47
C LEU A 55 2.39 -7.70 4.37
N GLY A 56 2.68 -8.28 3.22
CA GLY A 56 3.03 -7.53 2.02
C GLY A 56 2.26 -8.00 0.79
N PHE A 57 1.92 -7.08 -0.09
CA PHE A 57 1.59 -7.37 -1.48
C PHE A 57 2.86 -7.20 -2.33
N ALA A 58 3.36 -8.31 -2.87
CA ALA A 58 4.58 -8.34 -3.66
C ALA A 58 4.24 -8.51 -5.15
N VAL A 59 4.81 -7.63 -5.98
CA VAL A 59 4.75 -7.69 -7.45
C VAL A 59 6.17 -7.79 -7.98
N SER A 60 6.53 -8.95 -8.55
CA SER A 60 7.82 -9.20 -9.18
C SER A 60 7.69 -9.02 -10.69
N LEU A 61 8.50 -8.12 -11.25
CA LEU A 61 8.48 -7.68 -12.64
C LEU A 61 9.74 -8.18 -13.34
N ALA A 62 9.61 -8.61 -14.60
CA ALA A 62 10.78 -8.88 -15.44
C ALA A 62 11.64 -7.61 -15.65
N PRO A 63 12.92 -7.75 -16.01
CA PRO A 63 13.76 -6.61 -16.38
C PRO A 63 13.08 -5.74 -17.44
N GLY A 64 13.16 -4.40 -17.30
CA GLY A 64 12.49 -3.45 -18.20
C GLY A 64 11.06 -3.07 -17.75
N TRP A 65 10.35 -4.01 -17.12
CA TRP A 65 8.96 -3.83 -16.70
C TRP A 65 8.83 -3.06 -15.38
N LYS A 66 7.75 -2.28 -15.29
CA LYS A 66 7.43 -1.38 -14.17
C LYS A 66 5.96 -1.56 -13.78
N THR A 67 5.63 -1.18 -12.55
CA THR A 67 4.25 -1.01 -12.09
C THR A 67 4.09 0.36 -11.42
N TYR A 68 2.85 0.77 -11.18
CA TYR A 68 2.50 2.12 -10.78
C TYR A 68 2.41 2.32 -9.27
N TRP A 69 2.72 3.54 -8.84
CA TRP A 69 2.41 4.04 -7.51
C TRP A 69 0.93 4.42 -7.43
N ARG A 70 0.39 4.67 -6.23
CA ARG A 70 -1.04 5.02 -6.05
C ARG A 70 -1.47 6.30 -6.79
N ALA A 71 -0.57 7.28 -6.91
CA ALA A 71 -0.78 8.50 -7.66
C ALA A 71 0.29 8.59 -8.76
N PRO A 72 0.12 7.82 -9.86
CA PRO A 72 1.22 7.60 -10.79
C PRO A 72 1.45 8.78 -11.74
N GLY A 73 0.61 9.82 -11.73
CA GLY A 73 0.64 10.92 -12.69
C GLY A 73 -0.13 10.61 -13.97
N GLU A 74 0.01 11.48 -14.96
CA GLU A 74 -0.82 11.51 -16.18
C GLU A 74 -0.88 10.20 -17.00
N LEU A 75 0.21 9.43 -17.01
CA LEU A 75 0.32 8.24 -17.88
C LEU A 75 0.09 6.90 -17.17
N GLY A 76 -0.20 6.91 -15.87
CA GLY A 76 -0.22 5.69 -15.08
C GLY A 76 -1.61 5.12 -14.85
N ILE A 77 -1.66 3.80 -14.69
CA ILE A 77 -2.87 3.08 -14.26
C ILE A 77 -2.69 2.77 -12.77
N PRO A 78 -3.34 3.53 -11.87
CA PRO A 78 -3.16 3.33 -10.43
C PRO A 78 -3.66 1.94 -10.02
N PRO A 79 -3.01 1.30 -9.04
CA PRO A 79 -3.48 0.05 -8.49
C PRO A 79 -4.76 0.22 -7.66
N GLY A 80 -5.73 -0.68 -7.86
CA GLY A 80 -6.92 -0.88 -7.05
C GLY A 80 -6.85 -2.18 -6.24
N PHE A 81 -7.40 -2.15 -5.03
CA PHE A 81 -7.43 -3.30 -4.14
C PHE A 81 -8.85 -3.51 -3.62
N ASP A 82 -9.40 -4.69 -3.88
CA ASP A 82 -10.68 -5.12 -3.35
C ASP A 82 -10.47 -6.26 -2.36
N TRP A 83 -10.95 -6.03 -1.14
CA TRP A 83 -10.88 -6.95 0.00
C TRP A 83 -12.26 -7.42 0.45
N SER A 84 -13.33 -7.02 -0.26
CA SER A 84 -14.74 -7.20 0.13
C SER A 84 -15.11 -8.67 0.36
N ASP A 85 -14.45 -9.57 -0.37
CA ASP A 85 -14.65 -10.99 -0.19
C ASP A 85 -14.02 -11.52 1.10
N SER A 86 -13.16 -10.81 1.83
CA SER A 86 -12.45 -11.34 3.00
C SER A 86 -13.37 -11.72 4.17
N ASP A 87 -12.98 -12.72 4.97
CA ASP A 87 -13.68 -13.09 6.21
C ASP A 87 -12.87 -12.73 7.47
N ASN A 88 -13.58 -12.27 8.50
CA ASN A 88 -13.03 -11.75 9.76
C ASN A 88 -12.04 -10.57 9.61
N VAL A 89 -12.03 -9.86 8.47
CA VAL A 89 -11.21 -8.66 8.24
C VAL A 89 -12.05 -7.40 8.48
N ALA A 90 -11.58 -6.53 9.36
CA ALA A 90 -12.20 -5.25 9.70
C ALA A 90 -11.72 -4.12 8.79
N ASP A 91 -10.42 -4.08 8.49
CA ASP A 91 -9.78 -3.03 7.72
C ASP A 91 -8.44 -3.52 7.14
N VAL A 92 -8.03 -2.93 6.01
CA VAL A 92 -6.73 -3.16 5.37
C VAL A 92 -6.14 -1.81 4.93
N GLU A 93 -5.07 -1.38 5.58
CA GLU A 93 -4.30 -0.21 5.19
C GLU A 93 -3.14 -0.64 4.26
N VAL A 94 -3.11 -0.07 3.05
CA VAL A 94 -1.98 -0.22 2.12
C VAL A 94 -0.97 0.88 2.40
N LEU A 95 0.24 0.50 2.80
CA LEU A 95 1.34 1.40 3.05
C LEU A 95 2.20 1.50 1.79
N TRP A 96 2.60 2.71 1.44
CA TRP A 96 3.20 3.02 0.15
C TRP A 96 4.63 3.51 0.30
N PRO A 97 5.63 2.63 0.10
CA PRO A 97 7.01 3.05 0.05
C PRO A 97 7.24 4.12 -1.01
N VAL A 98 8.28 4.94 -0.83
CA VAL A 98 8.70 5.97 -1.76
C VAL A 98 8.87 5.34 -3.16
N PRO A 99 8.14 5.86 -4.17
CA PRO A 99 8.27 5.38 -5.54
C PRO A 99 9.53 5.94 -6.20
N ARG A 100 9.86 5.40 -7.37
CA ARG A 100 10.79 6.04 -8.30
C ARG A 100 10.02 6.89 -9.30
N VAL A 101 10.59 8.02 -9.71
CA VAL A 101 10.08 8.80 -10.84
C VAL A 101 10.72 8.27 -12.12
N PHE A 102 9.88 7.91 -13.08
CA PHE A 102 10.25 7.50 -14.42
C PHE A 102 9.81 8.55 -15.45
N ARG A 103 10.35 8.46 -16.67
CA ARG A 103 10.01 9.34 -17.78
C ARG A 103 9.55 8.51 -18.98
N SER A 104 8.55 9.03 -19.69
CA SER A 104 8.12 8.55 -21.01
C SER A 104 7.85 9.77 -21.87
N GLY A 105 8.73 10.04 -22.84
CA GLY A 105 8.77 11.33 -23.53
C GLY A 105 8.93 12.50 -22.54
N GLU A 106 8.02 13.48 -22.65
CA GLU A 106 7.98 14.65 -21.76
C GLU A 106 7.23 14.39 -20.45
N SER A 107 6.48 13.29 -20.35
CA SER A 107 5.69 12.95 -19.18
C SER A 107 6.51 12.22 -18.12
N ARG A 108 6.12 12.42 -16.86
CA ARG A 108 6.69 11.73 -15.70
C ARG A 108 5.63 10.84 -15.06
N TYR A 109 6.06 9.72 -14.50
CA TYR A 109 5.19 8.88 -13.70
C TYR A 109 5.91 8.27 -12.50
N ALA A 110 5.17 8.04 -11.43
CA ALA A 110 5.68 7.42 -10.21
C ALA A 110 5.36 5.92 -10.19
N GLY A 111 6.35 5.10 -9.84
CA GLY A 111 6.16 3.65 -9.79
C GLY A 111 7.31 2.87 -9.19
N TYR A 112 7.34 1.58 -9.50
CA TYR A 112 8.33 0.62 -9.04
C TYR A 112 8.84 -0.24 -10.19
N ALA A 113 10.08 -0.70 -10.08
CA ALA A 113 10.72 -1.61 -11.03
C ALA A 113 11.36 -2.79 -10.28
N GLY A 114 11.48 -3.94 -10.94
CA GLY A 114 12.05 -5.15 -10.34
C GLY A 114 11.09 -5.82 -9.35
N ARG A 115 11.02 -5.34 -8.11
CA ARG A 115 10.06 -5.84 -7.10
C ARG A 115 9.38 -4.67 -6.41
N ALA A 116 8.08 -4.55 -6.56
CA ALA A 116 7.24 -3.72 -5.69
C ALA A 116 6.82 -4.55 -4.48
N LEU A 117 6.98 -4.02 -3.28
CA LEU A 117 6.50 -4.64 -2.04
C LEU A 117 5.76 -3.58 -1.25
N LEU A 118 4.43 -3.68 -1.21
CA LEU A 118 3.57 -2.77 -0.47
C LEU A 118 3.21 -3.43 0.87
N PRO A 119 3.66 -2.90 2.02
CA PRO A 119 3.21 -3.41 3.30
C PRO A 119 1.69 -3.22 3.47
N LEU A 120 1.05 -4.22 4.06
CA LEU A 120 -0.38 -4.25 4.34
C LEU A 120 -0.56 -4.37 5.84
N ARG A 121 -1.26 -3.42 6.46
CA ARG A 121 -1.70 -3.53 7.85
C ARG A 121 -3.15 -3.99 7.87
N VAL A 122 -3.35 -5.22 8.31
CA VAL A 122 -4.65 -5.91 8.31
C VAL A 122 -5.14 -6.03 9.74
N ARG A 123 -6.38 -5.60 9.99
CA ARG A 123 -7.02 -5.67 11.31
C ARG A 123 -8.17 -6.66 11.30
N ALA A 124 -8.21 -7.54 12.29
CA ALA A 124 -9.29 -8.50 12.48
C ALA A 124 -10.55 -7.84 13.07
N ARG A 125 -11.73 -8.39 12.78
CA ARG A 125 -12.97 -8.07 13.52
C ARG A 125 -12.98 -8.74 14.89
N ASP A 126 -12.53 -9.98 14.93
CA ASP A 126 -12.36 -10.80 16.12
C ASP A 126 -10.91 -11.31 16.19
N PRO A 127 -10.07 -10.78 17.10
CA PRO A 127 -8.68 -11.18 17.26
C PRO A 127 -8.46 -12.66 17.63
N ALA A 128 -9.48 -13.34 18.15
CA ALA A 128 -9.37 -14.74 18.58
C ALA A 128 -9.64 -15.74 17.44
N ARG A 129 -10.12 -15.27 16.27
CA ARG A 129 -10.41 -16.11 15.11
C ARG A 129 -9.42 -15.85 13.98
N PRO A 130 -9.12 -16.86 13.13
CA PRO A 130 -8.34 -16.65 11.92
C PRO A 130 -8.97 -15.58 11.02
N MET A 131 -8.14 -14.81 10.31
CA MET A 131 -8.59 -14.00 9.19
C MET A 131 -8.41 -14.77 7.88
N HIS A 132 -9.40 -14.72 7.00
CA HIS A 132 -9.27 -15.20 5.63
C HIS A 132 -9.21 -13.99 4.71
N LEU A 133 -7.99 -13.55 4.40
CA LEU A 133 -7.74 -12.42 3.54
C LEU A 133 -7.89 -12.88 2.08
N ARG A 134 -8.82 -12.25 1.35
CA ARG A 134 -9.02 -12.44 -0.09
C ARG A 134 -8.83 -11.09 -0.77
N LEU A 135 -7.92 -11.06 -1.74
CA LEU A 135 -7.55 -9.87 -2.49
C LEU A 135 -7.83 -10.06 -3.98
N THR A 136 -8.59 -9.14 -4.56
CA THR A 136 -8.58 -8.87 -5.99
C THR A 136 -7.85 -7.56 -6.23
N ALA A 137 -6.64 -7.63 -6.79
CA ALA A 137 -5.83 -6.46 -7.12
C ALA A 137 -5.85 -6.22 -8.64
N SER A 138 -6.20 -5.00 -9.05
CA SER A 138 -6.07 -4.52 -10.42
C SER A 138 -4.96 -3.48 -10.48
N PHE A 139 -4.07 -3.53 -11.46
CA PHE A 139 -2.94 -2.59 -11.55
C PHE A 139 -2.37 -2.54 -12.96
N GLY A 140 -1.71 -1.44 -13.33
CA GLY A 140 -0.97 -1.39 -14.58
C GLY A 140 0.45 -1.95 -14.47
N VAL A 141 0.90 -2.56 -15.55
CA VAL A 141 2.31 -2.85 -15.81
C VAL A 141 2.76 -2.20 -17.12
N CYS A 142 3.99 -1.70 -17.16
CA CYS A 142 4.49 -0.93 -18.29
C CYS A 142 5.93 -1.31 -18.64
N GLU A 143 6.17 -1.59 -19.93
CA GLU A 143 7.49 -1.61 -20.54
C GLU A 143 7.54 -0.52 -21.62
N ASP A 144 7.18 -0.85 -22.86
CA ASP A 144 6.95 0.11 -23.95
C ASP A 144 5.48 0.53 -24.04
N ILE A 145 4.58 -0.37 -23.64
CA ILE A 145 3.13 -0.13 -23.56
C ILE A 145 2.62 -0.45 -22.16
N CYS A 146 1.57 0.27 -21.75
CA CYS A 146 0.89 0.07 -20.47
C CYS A 146 -0.24 -0.94 -20.65
N ILE A 147 -0.23 -2.02 -19.86
CA ILE A 147 -1.23 -3.08 -19.91
C ILE A 147 -1.84 -3.25 -18.51
N PRO A 148 -3.18 -3.32 -18.38
CA PRO A 148 -3.81 -3.69 -17.13
C PRO A 148 -3.52 -5.16 -16.79
N ALA A 149 -3.26 -5.43 -15.52
CA ALA A 149 -3.07 -6.76 -14.94
C ALA A 149 -4.02 -6.94 -13.75
N GLU A 150 -4.41 -8.19 -13.49
CA GLU A 150 -5.21 -8.57 -12.32
C GLU A 150 -4.54 -9.71 -11.57
N ALA A 151 -4.64 -9.69 -10.23
CA ALA A 151 -4.23 -10.80 -9.38
C ALA A 151 -5.33 -11.11 -8.36
N ARG A 152 -5.69 -12.40 -8.25
CA ARG A 152 -6.57 -12.92 -7.19
C ARG A 152 -5.73 -13.77 -6.24
N LEU A 153 -5.66 -13.34 -4.98
CA LEU A 153 -4.77 -13.89 -3.97
C LEU A 153 -5.54 -14.17 -2.69
N ASP A 154 -5.19 -15.24 -1.99
CA ASP A 154 -5.76 -15.58 -0.70
C ASP A 154 -4.68 -15.96 0.32
N ALA A 155 -4.95 -15.62 1.58
CA ALA A 155 -4.13 -15.99 2.72
C ALA A 155 -5.00 -16.29 3.96
N VAL A 156 -4.65 -17.33 4.71
CA VAL A 156 -5.23 -17.61 6.03
C VAL A 156 -4.25 -17.18 7.11
N LEU A 157 -4.70 -16.32 8.02
CA LEU A 157 -3.89 -15.70 9.06
C LEU A 157 -4.41 -16.15 10.44
N PRO A 158 -3.85 -17.23 11.02
CA PRO A 158 -4.24 -17.66 12.35
C PRO A 158 -3.72 -16.68 13.43
N PRO A 159 -4.43 -16.51 14.56
CA PRO A 159 -3.95 -15.71 15.69
C PRO A 159 -2.63 -16.27 16.23
N GLY A 160 -1.69 -15.39 16.59
CA GLY A 160 -0.41 -15.81 17.18
C GLY A 160 0.51 -16.58 16.23
N ALA A 161 0.30 -16.45 14.90
CA ALA A 161 1.21 -17.02 13.92
C ALA A 161 2.63 -16.49 14.14
N PRO A 162 3.67 -17.33 13.93
CA PRO A 162 5.05 -16.88 14.05
C PRO A 162 5.39 -15.80 13.01
N ARG A 163 6.49 -15.07 13.27
CA ARG A 163 7.06 -14.13 12.28
C ARG A 163 7.37 -14.88 10.98
N GLY A 164 6.83 -14.36 9.87
CA GLY A 164 6.99 -14.87 8.52
C GLY A 164 8.37 -14.62 7.92
N ALA A 165 8.68 -15.34 6.85
CA ALA A 165 9.99 -15.31 6.19
C ALA A 165 10.30 -13.99 5.47
N ASP A 166 9.28 -13.25 5.01
CA ASP A 166 9.45 -11.96 4.31
C ASP A 166 9.43 -10.76 5.27
N ALA A 167 9.41 -10.99 6.59
CA ALA A 167 9.26 -9.93 7.58
C ALA A 167 10.36 -8.85 7.51
N GLU A 168 11.60 -9.22 7.17
CA GLU A 168 12.70 -8.26 6.97
C GLU A 168 12.52 -7.44 5.69
N ALA A 169 12.01 -8.04 4.61
CA ALA A 169 11.71 -7.31 3.39
C ALA A 169 10.56 -6.31 3.60
N ILE A 170 9.55 -6.70 4.39
CA ILE A 170 8.44 -5.81 4.79
C ILE A 170 8.98 -4.67 5.67
N ALA A 171 9.84 -4.96 6.64
CA ALA A 171 10.46 -3.94 7.49
C ALA A 171 11.30 -2.94 6.67
N ALA A 172 12.08 -3.43 5.69
CA ALA A 172 12.82 -2.57 4.77
C ALA A 172 11.89 -1.70 3.91
N ALA A 173 10.73 -2.22 3.47
CA ALA A 173 9.74 -1.43 2.76
C ALA A 173 9.11 -0.34 3.64
N LEU A 174 8.79 -0.66 4.91
CA LEU A 174 8.30 0.32 5.90
C LEU A 174 9.32 1.44 6.18
N ALA A 175 10.61 1.12 6.23
CA ALA A 175 11.67 2.10 6.43
C ALA A 175 11.78 3.10 5.27
N ARG A 176 11.17 2.81 4.11
CA ARG A 176 11.12 3.68 2.95
C ARG A 176 9.75 4.35 2.77
N LEU A 177 8.90 4.43 3.79
CA LEU A 177 7.68 5.23 3.68
C LEU A 177 8.03 6.73 3.55
N PRO A 178 7.17 7.55 2.91
CA PRO A 178 7.32 8.99 2.93
C PRO A 178 7.45 9.50 4.36
N VAL A 179 8.40 10.40 4.60
CA VAL A 179 8.60 10.98 5.93
C VAL A 179 7.65 12.15 6.15
N PRO A 180 7.27 12.45 7.39
CA PRO A 180 6.47 13.62 7.69
C PRO A 180 7.16 14.90 7.20
N ALA A 181 6.44 15.74 6.46
CA ALA A 181 7.05 16.90 5.80
C ALA A 181 7.72 17.91 6.74
N ARG A 182 7.27 18.00 8.01
CA ARG A 182 7.93 18.81 9.05
C ARG A 182 9.41 18.45 9.23
N GLU A 183 9.79 17.19 9.02
CA GLU A 183 11.18 16.70 9.16
C GLU A 183 12.06 17.13 7.99
N ALA A 184 11.45 17.62 6.91
CA ALA A 184 12.11 18.27 5.80
C ALA A 184 11.98 19.81 5.84
N GLY A 185 11.62 20.37 7.00
CA GLY A 185 11.52 21.82 7.20
C GLY A 185 10.26 22.45 6.60
N LEU A 186 9.24 21.66 6.24
CA LEU A 186 7.94 22.22 5.83
C LEU A 186 7.26 22.89 7.02
N ARG A 187 6.91 24.16 6.86
CA ARG A 187 6.27 25.00 7.89
C ARG A 187 4.78 25.15 7.71
N ALA A 188 4.34 25.30 6.46
CA ALA A 188 2.95 25.52 6.14
C ALA A 188 2.65 25.09 4.71
N ILE A 189 1.39 24.70 4.48
CA ILE A 189 0.81 24.58 3.14
C ILE A 189 -0.37 25.54 3.10
N GLU A 190 -0.31 26.52 2.21
CA GLU A 190 -1.45 27.38 1.88
C GLU A 190 -2.07 26.87 0.59
N CYS A 191 -3.39 26.81 0.53
CA CYS A 191 -4.08 26.34 -0.67
C CYS A 191 -5.35 27.14 -0.95
N ARG A 192 -5.60 27.36 -2.24
CA ARG A 192 -6.81 27.99 -2.75
C ARG A 192 -7.38 27.12 -3.86
N LEU A 193 -8.69 26.87 -3.76
CA LEU A 193 -9.47 26.27 -4.83
C LEU A 193 -10.21 27.40 -5.57
N SER A 194 -10.11 27.44 -6.88
CA SER A 194 -10.83 28.39 -7.74
C SER A 194 -11.61 27.67 -8.85
N PRO A 195 -12.79 28.17 -9.26
CA PRO A 195 -13.51 27.60 -10.39
C PRO A 195 -12.70 27.67 -11.68
N ALA A 196 -12.69 26.57 -12.45
CA ALA A 196 -12.05 26.46 -13.76
C ALA A 196 -13.01 25.95 -14.87
N GLY A 197 -14.29 25.76 -14.54
CA GLY A 197 -15.36 25.30 -15.43
C GLY A 197 -16.59 24.85 -14.63
N PRO A 198 -17.63 24.31 -15.29
CA PRO A 198 -18.85 23.82 -14.63
C PRO A 198 -18.58 22.76 -13.55
N ASP A 199 -17.69 21.81 -13.85
CA ASP A 199 -17.31 20.70 -12.96
C ASP A 199 -15.78 20.61 -12.78
N ALA A 200 -15.10 21.73 -13.03
CA ALA A 200 -13.64 21.82 -13.02
C ALA A 200 -13.18 22.91 -12.06
N PHE A 201 -12.09 22.63 -11.36
CA PHE A 201 -11.47 23.53 -10.41
C PHE A 201 -9.96 23.56 -10.63
N GLU A 202 -9.34 24.65 -10.19
CA GLU A 202 -7.89 24.75 -10.07
C GLU A 202 -7.53 24.84 -8.60
N LEU A 203 -6.64 23.96 -8.16
CA LEU A 203 -6.03 23.99 -6.84
C LEU A 203 -4.62 24.58 -6.98
N GLU A 204 -4.41 25.76 -6.41
CA GLU A 204 -3.07 26.30 -6.17
C GLU A 204 -2.69 26.02 -4.72
N ALA A 205 -1.54 25.36 -4.50
CA ALA A 205 -0.97 25.12 -3.19
C ALA A 205 0.47 25.67 -3.12
N VAL A 206 0.79 26.40 -2.06
CA VAL A 206 2.13 26.93 -1.78
C VAL A 206 2.65 26.29 -0.50
N LEU A 207 3.73 25.52 -0.66
CA LEU A 207 4.42 24.82 0.42
C LEU A 207 5.62 25.68 0.84
N HIS A 208 5.65 26.09 2.11
CA HIS A 208 6.69 26.96 2.67
C HIS A 208 7.69 26.15 3.49
N PHE A 209 8.99 26.38 3.26
CA PHE A 209 10.09 25.66 3.90
C PHE A 209 11.02 26.63 4.65
N ASP A 210 11.66 26.16 5.72
CA ASP A 210 12.69 26.92 6.47
C ASP A 210 13.97 27.19 5.66
N GLY A 211 14.15 26.48 4.55
CA GLY A 211 15.28 26.61 3.64
C GLY A 211 14.91 26.13 2.23
N PRO A 212 15.85 26.14 1.27
CA PRO A 212 15.58 25.60 -0.06
C PRO A 212 15.17 24.13 0.07
N PRO A 213 14.00 23.74 -0.47
CA PRO A 213 13.57 22.35 -0.40
C PRO A 213 14.51 21.46 -1.21
N GLU A 214 14.62 20.20 -0.80
CA GLU A 214 15.33 19.18 -1.58
C GLU A 214 14.78 19.08 -3.01
N ALA A 215 15.55 18.45 -3.91
CA ALA A 215 15.14 18.29 -5.29
C ALA A 215 13.81 17.53 -5.41
N VAL A 216 12.76 18.21 -5.88
CA VAL A 216 11.44 17.62 -6.13
C VAL A 216 11.36 17.16 -7.59
N GLU A 217 11.35 15.86 -7.85
CA GLU A 217 11.24 15.29 -9.21
C GLU A 217 9.80 15.21 -9.72
N MET A 218 8.85 15.01 -8.80
CA MET A 218 7.42 14.89 -9.06
C MET A 218 6.65 15.26 -7.77
N ALA A 219 5.38 15.62 -7.89
CA ALA A 219 4.48 15.82 -6.76
C ALA A 219 3.13 15.16 -7.06
N ALA A 220 2.40 14.84 -6.01
CA ALA A 220 1.03 14.33 -6.09
C ALA A 220 0.15 15.04 -5.08
N ILE A 221 -1.10 15.28 -5.47
CA ILE A 221 -2.16 15.78 -4.60
C ILE A 221 -3.28 14.75 -4.65
N GLU A 222 -3.70 14.26 -3.49
CA GLU A 222 -4.74 13.25 -3.35
C GLU A 222 -5.83 13.76 -2.40
N ALA A 223 -7.09 13.43 -2.69
CA ALA A 223 -8.22 13.74 -1.82
C ALA A 223 -9.10 12.49 -1.67
N PRO A 224 -9.65 12.21 -0.48
CA PRO A 224 -10.57 11.09 -0.28
C PRO A 224 -11.99 11.44 -0.73
N VAL A 225 -12.13 12.01 -1.93
CA VAL A 225 -13.41 12.40 -2.53
C VAL A 225 -13.70 11.46 -3.69
N PRO A 226 -14.78 10.66 -3.63
CA PRO A 226 -15.21 9.84 -4.76
C PRO A 226 -15.43 10.69 -6.02
N ASP A 227 -15.15 10.12 -7.19
CA ASP A 227 -15.36 10.75 -8.49
C ASP A 227 -14.59 12.07 -8.72
N LEU A 228 -13.65 12.43 -7.85
CA LEU A 228 -12.75 13.57 -8.03
C LEU A 228 -11.45 13.11 -8.69
N TRP A 229 -11.22 13.54 -9.92
CA TRP A 229 -9.94 13.37 -10.59
C TRP A 229 -9.04 14.57 -10.32
N ILE A 230 -7.78 14.32 -9.96
CA ILE A 230 -6.77 15.36 -9.72
C ILE A 230 -5.62 15.12 -10.68
N ALA A 231 -5.36 16.08 -11.57
CA ALA A 231 -4.25 16.06 -12.49
C ALA A 231 -2.91 16.06 -11.75
N ALA A 232 -1.86 15.55 -12.39
CA ALA A 232 -0.51 15.71 -11.89
C ALA A 232 -0.18 17.22 -11.78
N PRO A 233 0.24 17.71 -10.61
CA PRO A 233 0.47 19.14 -10.43
C PRO A 233 1.67 19.63 -11.24
N GLU A 234 1.53 20.80 -11.84
CA GLU A 234 2.67 21.60 -12.27
C GLU A 234 3.46 22.06 -11.05
N ILE A 235 4.80 21.99 -11.15
CA ILE A 235 5.70 22.30 -10.03
C ILE A 235 6.52 23.54 -10.38
N GLN A 236 6.34 24.60 -9.61
CA GLN A 236 7.17 25.80 -9.66
C GLN A 236 8.00 25.89 -8.37
N ARG A 237 9.31 26.00 -8.50
CA ARG A 237 10.25 26.07 -7.37
C ARG A 237 10.70 27.51 -7.18
N GLY A 238 10.74 27.96 -5.92
CA GLY A 238 11.28 29.26 -5.53
C GLY A 238 12.16 29.14 -4.28
N PRO A 239 12.82 30.24 -3.87
CA PRO A 239 13.59 30.27 -2.62
C PRO A 239 12.67 29.97 -1.44
N GLY A 240 12.87 28.83 -0.77
CA GLY A 240 12.09 28.42 0.40
C GLY A 240 10.63 28.06 0.12
N LEU A 241 10.23 27.86 -1.15
CA LEU A 241 8.86 27.47 -1.48
C LEU A 241 8.75 26.53 -2.69
N VAL A 242 7.71 25.71 -2.67
CA VAL A 242 7.22 24.94 -3.83
C VAL A 242 5.77 25.31 -4.06
N ARG A 243 5.45 25.80 -5.25
CA ARG A 243 4.08 26.02 -5.70
C ARG A 243 3.65 24.85 -6.57
N LEU A 244 2.50 24.28 -6.25
CA LEU A 244 1.81 23.24 -7.00
C LEU A 244 0.55 23.84 -7.60
N ARG A 245 0.28 23.54 -8.87
CA ARG A 245 -1.01 23.85 -9.52
C ARG A 245 -1.56 22.59 -10.16
N ALA A 246 -2.76 22.20 -9.77
CA ALA A 246 -3.43 21.03 -10.33
C ALA A 246 -4.84 21.39 -10.78
N ARG A 247 -5.22 20.84 -11.93
CA ARG A 247 -6.62 20.79 -12.36
C ARG A 247 -7.33 19.66 -11.63
N LEU A 248 -8.54 19.94 -11.17
CA LEU A 248 -9.44 18.99 -10.56
C LEU A 248 -10.69 18.91 -11.43
N ASP A 249 -11.10 17.71 -11.81
CA ASP A 249 -12.34 17.47 -12.55
C ASP A 249 -13.24 16.55 -11.70
N TYR A 250 -14.42 17.04 -11.34
CA TYR A 250 -15.38 16.30 -10.52
C TYR A 250 -16.43 15.65 -11.41
N LEU A 251 -16.52 14.32 -11.36
CA LEU A 251 -17.42 13.52 -12.20
C LEU A 251 -18.65 13.03 -11.44
N GLY A 252 -18.77 13.42 -10.17
CA GLY A 252 -19.90 13.06 -9.32
C GLY A 252 -21.14 13.91 -9.58
N THR A 253 -22.19 13.63 -8.81
CA THR A 253 -23.44 14.41 -8.86
C THR A 253 -23.50 15.38 -7.68
N GLY A 254 -24.04 16.59 -7.90
CA GLY A 254 -24.19 17.59 -6.85
C GLY A 254 -22.93 18.45 -6.60
N PRO A 255 -22.91 19.25 -5.52
CA PRO A 255 -21.79 20.14 -5.24
C PRO A 255 -20.56 19.37 -4.77
N LEU A 256 -19.37 19.81 -5.20
CA LEU A 256 -18.10 19.33 -4.67
C LEU A 256 -17.93 19.76 -3.21
N ALA A 257 -17.87 18.79 -2.30
CA ALA A 257 -17.49 19.01 -0.91
C ALA A 257 -16.03 18.57 -0.70
N LEU A 258 -15.10 19.52 -0.73
CA LEU A 258 -13.68 19.27 -0.50
C LEU A 258 -13.24 19.84 0.86
N ASP A 259 -12.89 18.96 1.78
CA ASP A 259 -12.23 19.34 3.03
C ASP A 259 -10.73 19.52 2.80
N ARG A 260 -10.22 20.72 3.06
CA ARG A 260 -8.79 21.05 2.90
C ARG A 260 -7.91 20.24 3.85
N ASP A 261 -8.41 19.84 5.02
CA ASP A 261 -7.65 19.05 5.99
C ASP A 261 -7.46 17.60 5.52
N SER A 262 -8.32 17.15 4.59
CA SER A 262 -8.25 15.82 3.98
C SER A 262 -7.29 15.72 2.77
N LEU A 263 -6.88 16.85 2.20
CA LEU A 263 -5.92 16.90 1.09
C LEU A 263 -4.57 16.35 1.52
N ARG A 264 -4.01 15.44 0.73
CA ARG A 264 -2.67 14.88 0.93
C ARG A 264 -1.74 15.41 -0.15
N PHE A 265 -0.65 16.03 0.28
CA PHE A 265 0.42 16.51 -0.58
C PHE A 265 1.64 15.60 -0.42
N THR A 266 2.13 15.06 -1.52
CA THR A 266 3.38 14.29 -1.55
C THR A 266 4.37 14.96 -2.50
N LEU A 267 5.56 15.31 -2.01
CA LEU A 267 6.68 15.71 -2.87
C LEU A 267 7.66 14.54 -2.95
N ILE A 268 7.96 14.10 -4.17
CA ILE A 268 8.83 12.95 -4.46
C ILE A 268 10.15 13.49 -5.01
N GLY A 269 11.25 13.16 -4.35
CA GLY A 269 12.61 13.43 -4.79
C GLY A 269 13.40 12.13 -5.02
N PRO A 270 14.72 12.24 -5.27
CA PRO A 270 15.57 11.08 -5.49
C PRO A 270 15.66 10.18 -4.25
N GLY A 271 14.90 9.08 -4.23
CA GLY A 271 14.92 8.08 -3.16
C GLY A 271 14.27 8.50 -1.84
N ARG A 272 13.67 9.69 -1.78
CA ARG A 272 12.94 10.21 -0.62
C ARG A 272 11.63 10.84 -1.07
N ALA A 273 10.59 10.76 -0.25
CA ALA A 273 9.41 11.58 -0.40
C ALA A 273 9.01 12.16 0.95
N ILE A 274 8.38 13.32 0.90
CA ILE A 274 7.73 13.93 2.06
C ILE A 274 6.23 13.94 1.84
N GLU A 275 5.49 13.71 2.91
CA GLU A 275 4.02 13.69 2.85
C GLU A 275 3.45 14.55 3.99
N GLN A 276 2.40 15.31 3.67
CA GLN A 276 1.64 16.10 4.62
C GLN A 276 0.17 16.08 4.25
N ARG A 277 -0.70 16.06 5.26
CA ARG A 277 -2.13 16.30 5.07
C ARG A 277 -2.50 17.69 5.53
N GLY A 278 -3.50 18.26 4.88
CA GLY A 278 -4.08 19.54 5.23
C GLY A 278 -3.39 20.73 4.60
N CYS A 279 -4.18 21.77 4.37
CA CYS A 279 -3.70 23.08 3.97
C CYS A 279 -4.63 24.19 4.47
N ARG A 280 -4.04 25.34 4.82
CA ARG A 280 -4.78 26.52 5.29
C ARG A 280 -5.13 27.45 4.12
N LEU A 281 -6.08 28.36 4.34
CA LEU A 281 -6.31 29.43 3.37
C LEU A 281 -5.07 30.33 3.30
N PRO A 282 -4.77 30.93 2.13
CA PRO A 282 -3.75 31.95 2.03
C PRO A 282 -4.08 33.11 2.99
N GLY A 283 -3.06 33.62 3.67
CA GLY A 283 -3.16 34.79 4.56
C GLY A 283 -3.31 36.10 3.80
#